data_AF-F0ZKJ9-F1
#
_entry.id   AF-F0ZKJ9-F1
#
_cell.length_a   1.000
_cell.length_b   1.000
_cell.length_c   1.000
_cell.angle_alpha   90.00
_cell.angle_beta   90.00
_cell.angle_gamma   90.00
#
_symmetry.space_group_name_H-M   'P 1'
#
loop_
_entity.id
_entity.type
_entity.pdbx_description
1 polymer ?
#
loop_
_entity_poly.entity_id
_entity_poly.type
_entity_poly.pdbx_seq_one_letter_code
_entity_poly.pdbx_strand_id
1 'polypeptide(L)'
;LFFSVWRNKYLLNEIQRHHRLYNENKIICIDKSMDQLRYHPHRRYATEIIINVNEPLEPHGQLIPYDLFLESFNQPLKAGDLPITCKHLYLCSYNQPFQPNILPPQLEILFLSSFNHPLSYGVLPESITELSMNEFDHPLSNSLSALHSLKVLYLPRFYQVIKPNELPPSITNLTLDEYNHPLLDGVLPESINFLLKKLILPNHHSQPLQVGTIPNSVTYLALPKLSSPLQVGVLPEFLTKLTFGRGFNQPIDPATIPLSKYSSIGFSSGSFNQPLKAGDLPITCKYLYLVSYNQPLQPNILPPQLEILFLSSFNHPLSHGVLPESIADLGMNEFDHPLSNSLSALHSLKELDLPMFNQVIKPNELPPSIT
;
A
#
# COMPACT_ATOMS: atom_id res chain seq x y z
N LEU A 1 -2.91 -30.16 37.62
CA LEU A 1 -2.69 -28.70 37.69
C LEU A 1 -3.90 -27.91 37.17
N PHE A 2 -4.27 -28.02 35.89
CA PHE A 2 -5.41 -27.30 35.29
C PHE A 2 -6.72 -27.40 36.10
N PHE A 3 -7.18 -28.62 36.41
CA PHE A 3 -8.40 -28.83 37.21
C PHE A 3 -8.27 -28.36 38.66
N SER A 4 -7.07 -28.35 39.23
CA SER A 4 -6.80 -27.88 40.60
C SER A 4 -6.91 -26.36 40.71
N VAL A 5 -6.54 -25.63 39.65
CA VAL A 5 -6.68 -24.17 39.56
C VAL A 5 -8.12 -23.79 39.23
N TRP A 6 -8.75 -24.42 38.24
CA TRP A 6 -10.10 -24.08 37.78
C TRP A 6 -11.23 -24.48 38.73
N ARG A 7 -11.04 -25.49 39.58
CA ARG A 7 -12.01 -25.85 40.63
C ARG A 7 -11.81 -25.06 41.93
N ASN A 8 -10.69 -24.35 42.07
CA ASN A 8 -10.44 -23.47 43.20
C ASN A 8 -11.12 -22.11 42.92
N LYS A 9 -12.27 -21.88 43.58
CA LYS A 9 -13.09 -20.67 43.40
C LYS A 9 -12.30 -19.37 43.64
N TYR A 10 -11.34 -19.37 44.56
CA TYR A 10 -10.51 -18.18 44.83
C TYR A 10 -9.57 -17.88 43.65
N LEU A 11 -8.82 -18.89 43.18
CA LEU A 11 -7.92 -18.72 42.03
C LEU A 11 -8.68 -18.36 40.76
N LEU A 12 -9.85 -18.97 40.53
CA LEU A 12 -10.70 -18.63 39.40
C LEU A 12 -11.16 -17.16 39.46
N ASN A 13 -11.61 -16.69 40.63
CA ASN A 13 -12.02 -15.30 40.81
C ASN A 13 -10.86 -14.32 40.60
N GLU A 14 -9.65 -14.66 41.07
CA GLU A 14 -8.46 -13.84 40.84
C GLU A 14 -8.07 -13.78 39.35
N ILE A 15 -8.08 -14.92 38.65
CA ILE A 15 -7.83 -14.94 37.19
C ILE A 15 -8.85 -14.07 36.47
N GLN A 16 -10.14 -14.20 36.78
CA GLN A 16 -11.19 -13.38 36.18
C GLN A 16 -11.02 -11.89 36.50
N ARG A 17 -10.58 -11.55 37.73
CA ARG A 17 -10.29 -10.17 38.14
C ARG A 17 -9.14 -9.59 37.33
N HIS A 18 -8.02 -10.30 37.23
CA HIS A 18 -6.87 -9.89 36.44
C HIS A 18 -7.19 -9.81 34.94
N HIS A 19 -8.03 -10.69 34.42
CA HIS A 19 -8.50 -10.63 33.03
C HIS A 19 -9.40 -9.42 32.76
N ARG A 20 -10.30 -9.05 33.69
CA ARG A 20 -11.08 -7.81 33.59
C ARG A 20 -10.16 -6.58 33.62
N LEU A 21 -9.25 -6.51 34.58
CA LEU A 21 -8.27 -5.42 34.67
C LEU A 21 -7.41 -5.31 33.42
N TYR A 22 -7.00 -6.43 32.83
CA TYR A 22 -6.31 -6.43 31.55
C TYR A 22 -7.17 -5.81 30.44
N ASN A 23 -8.40 -6.29 30.26
CA ASN A 23 -9.27 -5.76 29.20
C ASN A 23 -9.62 -4.28 29.38
N GLU A 24 -9.75 -3.82 30.63
CA GLU A 24 -10.04 -2.42 30.97
C GLU A 24 -8.83 -1.50 30.81
N ASN A 25 -7.60 -2.02 30.94
CA ASN A 25 -6.38 -1.19 31.05
C ASN A 25 -5.29 -1.56 30.03
N LYS A 26 -5.60 -2.39 29.03
CA LYS A 26 -4.65 -2.78 27.97
C LYS A 26 -4.21 -1.62 27.08
N ILE A 27 -5.06 -0.59 26.96
CA ILE A 27 -4.76 0.67 26.26
C ILE A 27 -4.87 1.79 27.28
N ILE A 28 -3.86 2.65 27.37
CA ILE A 28 -3.85 3.82 28.25
C ILE A 28 -3.61 5.08 27.43
N CYS A 29 -4.51 6.06 27.53
CA CYS A 29 -4.38 7.35 26.87
C CYS A 29 -3.95 8.44 27.86
N ILE A 30 -2.97 9.25 27.46
CA ILE A 30 -2.38 10.32 28.24
C ILE A 30 -2.61 11.64 27.51
N ASP A 31 -3.62 12.39 27.94
CA ASP A 31 -4.13 13.58 27.22
C ASP A 31 -3.85 14.91 27.93
N LYS A 32 -3.51 14.89 29.23
CA LYS A 32 -3.35 16.09 30.06
C LYS A 32 -1.94 16.25 30.60
N SER A 33 -1.37 15.18 31.17
CA SER A 33 -0.02 15.18 31.71
C SER A 33 0.50 13.76 31.90
N MET A 34 1.82 13.59 31.88
CA MET A 34 2.51 12.32 32.16
C MET A 34 2.21 11.78 33.57
N ASP A 35 1.69 12.60 34.48
CA ASP A 35 1.16 12.15 35.77
C ASP A 35 0.07 11.08 35.62
N GLN A 36 -0.73 11.13 34.54
CA GLN A 36 -1.73 10.10 34.26
C GLN A 36 -1.08 8.72 34.09
N LEU A 37 0.13 8.64 33.52
CA LEU A 37 0.87 7.40 33.38
C LEU A 37 1.63 7.04 34.66
N ARG A 38 2.27 8.04 35.28
CA ARG A 38 3.06 7.89 36.51
C ARG A 38 2.24 7.27 37.64
N TYR A 39 1.01 7.75 37.81
CA TYR A 39 0.13 7.35 38.90
C TYR A 39 -0.98 6.38 38.48
N HIS A 40 -0.94 5.85 37.26
CA HIS A 40 -1.97 4.90 36.82
C HIS A 40 -1.91 3.60 37.64
N PRO A 41 -2.98 3.24 38.37
CA PRO A 41 -2.97 2.09 39.29
C PRO A 41 -2.77 0.74 38.60
N HIS A 42 -3.06 0.69 37.30
CA HIS A 42 -3.08 -0.54 36.50
C HIS A 42 -2.16 -0.46 35.26
N ARG A 43 -1.15 0.43 35.25
CA ARG A 43 -0.22 0.57 34.10
C ARG A 43 0.48 -0.72 33.66
N ARG A 44 0.64 -1.69 34.55
CA ARG A 44 1.28 -2.98 34.24
C ARG A 44 0.48 -3.88 33.30
N TYR A 45 -0.81 -3.58 33.09
CA TYR A 45 -1.64 -4.29 32.13
C TYR A 45 -1.58 -3.69 30.73
N ALA A 46 -0.97 -2.50 30.58
CA ALA A 46 -0.93 -1.80 29.31
C ALA A 46 -0.06 -2.58 28.30
N THR A 47 -0.67 -2.93 27.18
CA THR A 47 0.01 -3.43 25.99
C THR A 47 0.22 -2.35 24.95
N GLU A 48 -0.55 -1.25 25.07
CA GLU A 48 -0.47 -0.05 24.26
C GLU A 48 -0.58 1.21 25.14
N ILE A 49 0.24 2.22 24.86
CA ILE A 49 0.12 3.55 25.48
C ILE A 49 0.08 4.60 24.37
N ILE A 50 -0.88 5.52 24.47
CA ILE A 50 -1.04 6.69 23.60
C ILE A 50 -0.72 7.94 24.41
N ILE A 51 0.26 8.72 23.96
CA ILE A 51 0.75 9.95 24.61
C ILE A 51 0.46 11.14 23.70
N ASN A 52 -0.50 11.96 24.12
CA ASN A 52 -0.96 13.15 23.41
C ASN A 52 -0.43 14.45 24.01
N VAL A 53 0.53 14.34 24.93
CA VAL A 53 1.17 15.47 25.62
C VAL A 53 2.63 15.61 25.20
N ASN A 54 3.15 16.83 25.29
CA ASN A 54 4.53 17.17 24.94
C ASN A 54 5.40 17.40 26.20
N GLU A 55 5.30 16.50 27.17
CA GLU A 55 6.09 16.49 28.40
C GLU A 55 7.23 15.46 28.29
N PRO A 56 8.38 15.66 28.97
CA PRO A 56 9.48 14.70 28.94
C PRO A 56 9.05 13.30 29.36
N LEU A 57 9.53 12.29 28.65
CA LEU A 57 9.43 10.91 29.11
C LEU A 57 10.33 10.73 30.34
N GLU A 58 9.88 9.92 31.28
CA GLU A 58 10.67 9.53 32.43
C GLU A 58 11.12 8.07 32.26
N PRO A 59 12.34 7.71 32.72
CA PRO A 59 12.84 6.34 32.67
C PRO A 59 11.97 5.49 33.59
N HIS A 60 10.99 4.82 33.00
CA HIS A 60 10.05 3.99 33.72
C HIS A 60 10.53 2.54 33.62
N GLY A 61 10.70 1.90 34.77
CA GLY A 61 11.27 0.56 34.88
C GLY A 61 10.56 -0.52 34.04
N GLN A 62 11.39 -1.40 33.48
CA GLN A 62 11.25 -2.68 32.77
C GLN A 62 9.95 -3.20 32.10
N LEU A 63 8.72 -2.75 32.41
CA LEU A 63 7.52 -3.28 31.73
C LEU A 63 6.52 -2.17 31.40
N ILE A 64 6.60 -1.74 30.15
CA ILE A 64 5.81 -0.72 29.45
C ILE A 64 5.54 -1.34 28.05
N PRO A 65 4.40 -1.02 27.42
CA PRO A 65 3.81 -1.70 26.27
C PRO A 65 4.73 -2.13 25.14
N TYR A 66 4.22 -3.12 24.39
CA TYR A 66 4.73 -3.47 23.08
C TYR A 66 4.55 -2.31 22.09
N ASP A 67 3.46 -1.54 22.24
CA ASP A 67 3.06 -0.47 21.32
C ASP A 67 3.05 0.89 22.01
N LEU A 68 3.81 1.84 21.47
CA LEU A 68 3.90 3.20 22.00
C LEU A 68 3.58 4.21 20.91
N PHE A 69 2.51 4.97 21.13
CA PHE A 69 2.07 6.04 20.25
C PHE A 69 2.33 7.37 20.92
N LEU A 70 3.12 8.25 20.31
CA LEU A 70 3.36 9.60 20.79
C LEU A 70 2.92 10.58 19.72
N GLU A 71 1.69 11.05 19.84
CA GLU A 71 1.06 11.87 18.80
C GLU A 71 1.64 13.28 18.79
N SER A 72 1.76 13.92 19.95
CA SER A 72 2.14 15.33 20.10
C SER A 72 3.53 15.55 20.72
N PHE A 73 4.26 14.47 21.01
CA PHE A 73 5.57 14.54 21.68
C PHE A 73 6.67 15.02 20.73
N ASN A 74 7.44 16.02 21.16
CA ASN A 74 8.58 16.59 20.43
C ASN A 74 9.72 17.05 21.36
N GLN A 75 9.82 16.47 22.55
CA GLN A 75 10.98 16.68 23.45
C GLN A 75 12.13 15.75 23.05
N PRO A 76 13.40 16.11 23.33
CA PRO A 76 14.53 15.22 23.07
C PRO A 76 14.40 13.90 23.82
N LEU A 77 14.53 12.78 23.12
CA LEU A 77 14.60 11.46 23.71
C LEU A 77 16.01 11.21 24.28
N LYS A 78 16.09 10.46 25.38
CA LYS A 78 17.33 10.00 26.00
C LYS A 78 17.34 8.47 26.09
N ALA A 79 18.54 7.91 26.22
CA ALA A 79 18.69 6.48 26.46
C ALA A 79 17.93 6.04 27.72
N GLY A 80 17.02 5.08 27.58
CA GLY A 80 16.18 4.57 28.65
C GLY A 80 14.81 5.25 28.81
N ASP A 81 14.53 6.31 28.06
CA ASP A 81 13.18 6.93 28.02
C ASP A 81 12.16 6.00 27.36
N LEU A 82 12.60 5.26 26.33
CA LEU A 82 11.79 4.29 25.62
C LEU A 82 11.96 2.89 26.25
N PRO A 83 10.87 2.12 26.37
CA PRO A 83 10.94 0.76 26.91
C PRO A 83 11.72 -0.17 26.00
N ILE A 84 12.61 -0.98 26.57
CA ILE A 84 13.35 -2.00 25.81
C ILE A 84 12.45 -3.08 25.18
N THR A 85 11.22 -3.23 25.69
CA THR A 85 10.20 -4.18 25.22
C THR A 85 9.33 -3.64 24.08
N CYS A 86 9.46 -2.35 23.74
CA CYS A 86 8.68 -1.71 22.69
C CYS A 86 9.07 -2.29 21.32
N LYS A 87 8.06 -2.79 20.61
CA LYS A 87 8.15 -3.36 19.26
C LYS A 87 7.64 -2.39 18.20
N HIS A 88 6.61 -1.62 18.51
CA HIS A 88 6.04 -0.65 17.59
C HIS A 88 6.06 0.75 18.21
N LEU A 89 6.71 1.67 17.52
CA LEU A 89 6.88 3.05 17.95
C LEU A 89 6.35 4.00 16.90
N TYR A 90 5.38 4.82 17.29
CA TYR A 90 4.77 5.84 16.44
C TYR A 90 5.07 7.22 17.03
N LEU A 91 5.80 8.04 16.28
CA LEU A 91 6.21 9.38 16.66
C LEU A 91 5.65 10.36 15.62
N CYS A 92 4.44 10.87 15.84
CA CYS A 92 3.74 11.65 14.83
C CYS A 92 4.29 13.08 14.73
N SER A 93 4.46 13.77 15.86
CA SER A 93 4.95 15.17 15.89
C SER A 93 6.44 15.32 16.23
N TYR A 94 7.15 14.22 16.42
CA TYR A 94 8.56 14.24 16.82
C TYR A 94 9.44 14.72 15.66
N ASN A 95 10.21 15.76 15.91
CA ASN A 95 11.15 16.34 14.96
C ASN A 95 12.43 16.82 15.69
N GLN A 96 13.00 15.96 16.52
CA GLN A 96 14.31 16.14 17.13
C GLN A 96 15.29 15.10 16.59
N PRO A 97 16.59 15.39 16.47
CA PRO A 97 17.57 14.41 15.99
C PRO A 97 17.67 13.23 16.95
N PHE A 98 17.80 12.03 16.40
CA PHE A 98 18.10 10.84 17.17
C PHE A 98 19.60 10.76 17.48
N GLN A 99 19.94 10.47 18.73
CA GLN A 99 21.28 10.04 19.14
C GLN A 99 21.38 8.50 19.07
N PRO A 100 22.60 7.95 18.96
CA PRO A 100 22.81 6.50 19.00
C PRO A 100 22.25 5.85 20.27
N ASN A 101 21.71 4.62 20.14
CA ASN A 101 21.20 3.80 21.24
C ASN A 101 19.96 4.35 22.00
N ILE A 102 19.24 5.33 21.44
CA ILE A 102 17.97 5.81 22.02
C ILE A 102 16.83 4.82 21.75
N LEU A 103 16.77 4.29 20.53
CA LEU A 103 15.68 3.43 20.10
C LEU A 103 15.81 2.02 20.70
N PRO A 104 14.69 1.36 21.05
CA PRO A 104 14.69 0.00 21.58
C PRO A 104 15.35 -1.00 20.61
N PRO A 105 16.18 -1.94 21.09
CA PRO A 105 16.90 -2.88 20.22
C PRO A 105 16.02 -3.98 19.62
N GLN A 106 14.77 -4.13 20.08
CA GLN A 106 13.78 -5.10 19.55
C GLN A 106 12.69 -4.41 18.71
N LEU A 107 12.89 -3.15 18.33
CA LEU A 107 11.90 -2.38 17.59
C LEU A 107 11.71 -2.96 16.19
N GLU A 108 10.48 -3.35 15.86
CA GLU A 108 10.08 -3.95 14.59
C GLU A 108 9.47 -2.89 13.66
N ILE A 109 8.61 -2.01 14.18
CA ILE A 109 7.93 -0.96 13.40
C ILE A 109 8.29 0.41 13.95
N LEU A 110 8.75 1.30 13.06
CA LEU A 110 9.01 2.70 13.37
C LEU A 110 8.26 3.61 12.40
N PHE A 111 7.34 4.40 12.94
CA PHE A 111 6.60 5.40 12.19
C PHE A 111 6.97 6.81 12.66
N LEU A 112 7.49 7.61 11.74
CA LEU A 112 7.92 8.99 11.96
C LEU A 112 7.14 9.91 11.01
N SER A 113 6.10 10.60 11.48
CA SER A 113 5.35 11.47 10.56
C SER A 113 6.13 12.76 10.29
N SER A 114 6.38 13.57 11.31
CA SER A 114 6.95 14.93 11.15
C SER A 114 8.48 15.01 11.21
N PHE A 115 9.18 13.87 11.33
CA PHE A 115 10.63 13.85 11.47
C PHE A 115 11.32 14.23 10.17
N ASN A 116 12.15 15.26 10.21
CA ASN A 116 12.93 15.72 9.06
C ASN A 116 14.34 16.17 9.47
N HIS A 117 15.10 15.26 10.07
CA HIS A 117 16.52 15.45 10.40
C HIS A 117 17.38 14.38 9.71
N PRO A 118 18.65 14.67 9.39
CA PRO A 118 19.53 13.68 8.80
C PRO A 118 19.71 12.49 9.75
N LEU A 119 19.65 11.28 9.19
CA LEU A 119 19.98 10.06 9.92
C LEU A 119 21.50 9.85 9.87
N SER A 120 22.06 9.42 10.98
CA SER A 120 23.45 8.95 11.04
C SER A 120 23.48 7.43 11.05
N TYR A 121 24.57 6.85 10.53
CA TYR A 121 24.78 5.41 10.56
C TYR A 121 24.65 4.83 11.97
N GLY A 122 23.91 3.72 12.12
CA GLY A 122 23.75 3.00 13.40
C GLY A 122 22.77 3.63 14.39
N VAL A 123 22.06 4.70 14.02
CA VAL A 123 21.02 5.32 14.87
C VAL A 123 19.75 4.49 14.92
N LEU A 124 19.40 3.84 13.80
CA LEU A 124 18.25 2.95 13.70
C LEU A 124 18.66 1.50 14.04
N PRO A 125 17.90 0.78 14.88
CA PRO A 125 18.18 -0.61 15.23
C PRO A 125 17.93 -1.55 14.03
N GLU A 126 18.79 -2.57 13.87
CA GLU A 126 18.72 -3.55 12.78
C GLU A 126 17.46 -4.42 12.81
N SER A 127 16.75 -4.46 13.95
CA SER A 127 15.51 -5.21 14.12
C SER A 127 14.33 -4.66 13.34
N ILE A 128 14.40 -3.42 12.84
CA ILE A 128 13.28 -2.77 12.15
C ILE A 128 12.96 -3.53 10.85
N THR A 129 11.69 -3.94 10.72
CA THR A 129 11.12 -4.58 9.54
C THR A 129 10.26 -3.61 8.73
N GLU A 130 9.69 -2.58 9.37
CA GLU A 130 8.91 -1.53 8.70
C GLU A 130 9.31 -0.14 9.17
N LEU A 131 9.66 0.73 8.22
CA LEU A 131 10.05 2.12 8.45
C LEU A 131 9.21 3.06 7.59
N SER A 132 8.55 4.00 8.25
CA SER A 132 7.76 5.05 7.59
C SER A 132 8.27 6.41 8.04
N MET A 133 8.68 7.25 7.10
CA MET A 133 9.14 8.62 7.39
C MET A 133 8.45 9.61 6.45
N ASN A 134 7.37 10.25 6.91
CA ASN A 134 6.47 10.97 6.01
C ASN A 134 7.05 12.28 5.49
N GLU A 135 7.61 13.10 6.37
CA GLU A 135 8.21 14.40 6.04
C GLU A 135 9.74 14.35 5.84
N PHE A 136 10.35 13.16 5.81
CA PHE A 136 11.80 13.04 5.71
C PHE A 136 12.30 13.35 4.30
N ASP A 137 13.15 14.38 4.17
CA ASP A 137 13.74 14.82 2.91
C ASP A 137 15.24 15.13 3.07
N HIS A 138 16.01 14.16 3.58
CA HIS A 138 17.47 14.25 3.69
C HIS A 138 18.17 13.11 2.96
N PRO A 139 19.40 13.30 2.43
CA PRO A 139 20.12 12.22 1.77
C PRO A 139 20.29 11.00 2.68
N LEU A 140 19.92 9.80 2.18
CA LEU A 140 19.99 8.56 2.95
C LEU A 140 21.41 8.27 3.46
N SER A 141 22.44 8.63 2.67
CA SER A 141 23.85 8.60 3.09
C SER A 141 24.29 7.25 3.69
N ASN A 142 23.76 6.14 3.15
CA ASN A 142 23.95 4.77 3.66
C ASN A 142 23.47 4.53 5.11
N SER A 143 22.70 5.44 5.69
CA SER A 143 22.18 5.30 7.06
C SER A 143 21.21 4.11 7.19
N LEU A 144 20.56 3.74 6.08
CA LEU A 144 19.64 2.62 6.02
C LEU A 144 20.31 1.31 5.53
N SER A 145 21.51 1.36 4.95
CA SER A 145 22.09 0.21 4.25
C SER A 145 22.39 -0.99 5.15
N ALA A 146 22.56 -0.74 6.47
CA ALA A 146 22.81 -1.77 7.48
C ALA A 146 21.52 -2.43 8.03
N LEU A 147 20.33 -1.99 7.62
CA LEU A 147 19.07 -2.53 8.12
C LEU A 147 18.65 -3.79 7.35
N HIS A 148 19.33 -4.91 7.58
CA HIS A 148 19.10 -6.18 6.85
C HIS A 148 17.74 -6.85 7.14
N SER A 149 17.01 -6.40 8.16
CA SER A 149 15.66 -6.87 8.45
C SER A 149 14.57 -6.05 7.76
N LEU A 150 14.90 -4.86 7.23
CA LEU A 150 13.91 -3.92 6.71
C LEU A 150 13.24 -4.48 5.46
N LYS A 151 11.91 -4.64 5.50
CA LYS A 151 11.08 -5.14 4.40
C LYS A 151 10.25 -4.03 3.75
N VAL A 152 9.71 -3.14 4.56
CA VAL A 152 8.83 -2.05 4.11
C VAL A 152 9.46 -0.70 4.39
N LEU A 153 9.63 0.11 3.35
CA LEU A 153 10.09 1.49 3.44
C LEU A 153 9.07 2.43 2.78
N TYR A 154 8.53 3.35 3.56
CA TYR A 154 7.56 4.35 3.10
C TYR A 154 8.14 5.77 3.27
N LEU A 155 8.35 6.44 2.13
CA LEU A 155 9.00 7.75 2.03
C LEU A 155 8.19 8.65 1.08
N PRO A 156 7.01 9.13 1.50
CA PRO A 156 6.08 9.80 0.62
C PRO A 156 6.57 11.18 0.16
N ARG A 157 7.27 11.97 0.98
CA ARG A 157 7.76 13.31 0.60
C ARG A 157 9.28 13.38 0.46
N PHE A 158 9.87 12.39 -0.20
CA PHE A 158 11.30 12.30 -0.39
C PHE A 158 11.73 12.85 -1.75
N TYR A 159 12.47 13.96 -1.77
CA TYR A 159 12.90 14.65 -3.01
C TYR A 159 14.42 14.67 -3.20
N GLN A 160 15.16 13.84 -2.46
CA GLN A 160 16.61 13.68 -2.66
C GLN A 160 16.91 12.56 -3.65
N VAL A 161 18.06 12.60 -4.33
CA VAL A 161 18.50 11.50 -5.21
C VAL A 161 18.91 10.28 -4.37
N ILE A 162 18.35 9.11 -4.69
CA ILE A 162 18.79 7.83 -4.10
C ILE A 162 19.97 7.29 -4.91
N LYS A 163 21.12 7.09 -4.27
CA LYS A 163 22.32 6.52 -4.92
C LYS A 163 22.35 4.99 -4.79
N PRO A 164 23.09 4.30 -5.67
CA PRO A 164 23.35 2.86 -5.53
C PRO A 164 23.88 2.52 -4.13
N ASN A 165 23.37 1.42 -3.55
CA ASN A 165 23.70 0.90 -2.21
C ASN A 165 23.20 1.73 -1.01
N GLU A 166 22.42 2.81 -1.20
CA GLU A 166 21.85 3.57 -0.07
C GLU A 166 20.62 2.87 0.56
N LEU A 167 19.91 2.07 -0.21
CA LEU A 167 18.76 1.28 0.25
C LEU A 167 19.24 -0.09 0.78
N PRO A 168 18.70 -0.57 1.91
CA PRO A 168 19.07 -1.86 2.47
C PRO A 168 18.70 -3.02 1.54
N PRO A 169 19.55 -4.06 1.48
CA PRO A 169 19.42 -5.19 0.57
C PRO A 169 18.33 -6.18 1.00
N SER A 170 17.37 -5.78 1.83
CA SER A 170 16.31 -6.65 2.33
C SER A 170 14.91 -6.14 1.99
N ILE A 171 14.80 -4.91 1.49
CA ILE A 171 13.51 -4.26 1.18
C ILE A 171 12.78 -5.08 0.11
N THR A 172 11.49 -5.28 0.34
CA THR A 172 10.55 -5.87 -0.62
C THR A 172 9.53 -4.84 -1.10
N ASN A 173 9.17 -3.87 -0.24
CA ASN A 173 8.15 -2.87 -0.49
C ASN A 173 8.75 -1.47 -0.32
N LEU A 174 8.87 -0.71 -1.41
CA LEU A 174 9.35 0.66 -1.41
C LEU A 174 8.29 1.59 -1.99
N THR A 175 7.82 2.53 -1.19
CA THR A 175 6.82 3.52 -1.62
C THR A 175 7.42 4.92 -1.60
N LEU A 176 7.32 5.63 -2.72
CA LEU A 176 7.97 6.91 -3.00
C LEU A 176 6.97 7.91 -3.60
N ASP A 177 5.96 8.28 -2.82
CA ASP A 177 4.77 8.96 -3.34
C ASP A 177 5.04 10.29 -4.05
N GLU A 178 6.05 11.08 -3.66
CA GLU A 178 6.37 12.39 -4.27
C GLU A 178 7.78 12.47 -4.90
N TYR A 179 8.48 11.34 -5.04
CA TYR A 179 9.84 11.25 -5.56
C TYR A 179 9.99 11.62 -7.05
N ASN A 180 10.75 12.68 -7.33
CA ASN A 180 10.82 13.30 -8.66
C ASN A 180 12.16 13.09 -9.41
N HIS A 181 13.01 12.17 -8.95
CA HIS A 181 14.29 11.84 -9.58
C HIS A 181 14.22 10.51 -10.33
N PRO A 182 15.14 10.24 -11.27
CA PRO A 182 15.20 8.92 -11.90
C PRO A 182 15.70 7.84 -10.92
N LEU A 183 15.13 6.62 -10.99
CA LEU A 183 15.67 5.44 -10.29
C LEU A 183 16.57 4.67 -11.25
N LEU A 184 17.86 5.04 -11.28
CA LEU A 184 18.84 4.42 -12.18
C LEU A 184 19.08 2.94 -11.83
N ASP A 185 19.64 2.19 -12.78
CA ASP A 185 20.06 0.81 -12.56
C ASP A 185 21.04 0.71 -11.38
N GLY A 186 20.83 -0.30 -10.52
CA GLY A 186 21.61 -0.52 -9.30
C GLY A 186 21.18 0.31 -8.08
N VAL A 187 20.21 1.22 -8.21
CA VAL A 187 19.62 1.94 -7.07
C VAL A 187 18.73 1.03 -6.22
N LEU A 188 17.92 0.20 -6.88
CA LEU A 188 17.07 -0.77 -6.21
C LEU A 188 17.87 -2.05 -5.87
N PRO A 189 17.96 -2.47 -4.60
CA PRO A 189 18.71 -3.66 -4.21
C PRO A 189 18.22 -4.95 -4.89
N GLU A 190 19.12 -5.92 -5.10
CA GLU A 190 18.80 -7.20 -5.77
C GLU A 190 17.74 -8.04 -5.05
N SER A 191 17.56 -7.86 -3.74
CA SER A 191 16.48 -8.49 -2.96
C SER A 191 15.10 -8.05 -3.39
N ILE A 192 14.99 -6.88 -4.01
CA ILE A 192 13.84 -6.44 -4.77
C ILE A 192 13.87 -7.28 -6.07
N ASN A 193 13.71 -8.61 -6.01
CA ASN A 193 13.56 -9.48 -7.19
C ASN A 193 12.35 -10.40 -7.13
N PHE A 194 11.83 -10.73 -5.95
CA PHE A 194 10.71 -11.66 -5.86
C PHE A 194 9.66 -11.16 -4.89
N LEU A 195 8.46 -10.95 -5.46
CA LEU A 195 7.16 -10.79 -4.81
C LEU A 195 6.86 -9.39 -4.25
N LEU A 196 6.06 -8.65 -5.03
CA LEU A 196 5.31 -7.42 -4.70
C LEU A 196 6.11 -6.11 -4.57
N LYS A 197 6.65 -5.66 -5.70
CA LYS A 197 7.28 -4.35 -5.86
C LYS A 197 6.19 -3.30 -6.12
N LYS A 198 5.63 -2.59 -5.13
CA LYS A 198 4.71 -1.47 -5.43
C LYS A 198 5.52 -0.17 -5.49
N LEU A 199 6.05 0.18 -6.67
CA LEU A 199 6.56 1.54 -6.88
C LEU A 199 5.37 2.46 -7.19
N ILE A 200 5.09 3.41 -6.29
CA ILE A 200 4.18 4.53 -6.53
C ILE A 200 5.06 5.76 -6.77
N LEU A 201 4.78 6.54 -7.82
CA LEU A 201 5.50 7.77 -8.15
C LEU A 201 4.60 9.01 -7.90
N PRO A 202 5.15 10.24 -7.86
CA PRO A 202 4.46 11.55 -7.71
C PRO A 202 3.31 11.83 -8.64
N ASN A 203 2.18 12.18 -8.03
CA ASN A 203 1.06 12.84 -8.70
C ASN A 203 1.38 14.29 -9.16
N HIS A 204 2.51 14.87 -8.75
CA HIS A 204 2.75 16.32 -8.82
C HIS A 204 4.01 16.77 -9.57
N HIS A 205 4.57 16.03 -10.55
CA HIS A 205 5.54 16.63 -11.47
C HIS A 205 5.38 16.12 -12.90
N SER A 206 5.07 17.07 -13.79
CA SER A 206 4.76 16.92 -15.22
C SER A 206 5.95 16.55 -16.12
N GLN A 207 7.00 15.92 -15.57
CA GLN A 207 8.14 15.50 -16.36
C GLN A 207 7.87 14.12 -16.98
N PRO A 208 8.12 13.94 -18.29
CA PRO A 208 7.95 12.65 -18.93
C PRO A 208 8.96 11.65 -18.33
N LEU A 209 8.46 10.50 -17.89
CA LEU A 209 9.30 9.37 -17.48
C LEU A 209 10.26 9.03 -18.63
N GLN A 210 11.56 8.99 -18.33
CA GLN A 210 12.59 8.67 -19.32
C GLN A 210 12.83 7.16 -19.39
N VAL A 211 13.26 6.67 -20.55
CA VAL A 211 13.72 5.28 -20.70
C VAL A 211 14.85 5.01 -19.71
N GLY A 212 14.80 3.87 -19.01
CA GLY A 212 15.78 3.51 -17.98
C GLY A 212 15.55 4.14 -16.60
N THR A 213 14.46 4.90 -16.41
CA THR A 213 14.07 5.47 -15.10
C THR A 213 13.54 4.43 -14.13
N ILE A 214 13.05 3.30 -14.64
CA ILE A 214 12.45 2.23 -13.84
C ILE A 214 13.26 0.97 -14.08
N PRO A 215 13.88 0.37 -13.05
CA PRO A 215 14.71 -0.81 -13.22
C PRO A 215 13.91 -2.01 -13.76
N ASN A 216 14.54 -2.81 -14.63
CA ASN A 216 13.91 -3.98 -15.25
C ASN A 216 13.41 -5.01 -14.24
N SER A 217 13.95 -5.02 -13.03
CA SER A 217 13.49 -5.91 -11.98
C SER A 217 12.01 -5.66 -11.64
N VAL A 218 11.48 -4.45 -11.74
CA VAL A 218 10.14 -4.08 -11.26
C VAL A 218 9.01 -4.90 -11.90
N THR A 219 8.20 -5.59 -11.08
CA THR A 219 7.10 -6.49 -11.51
C THR A 219 5.71 -5.90 -11.29
N TYR A 220 5.56 -4.97 -10.35
CA TYR A 220 4.35 -4.18 -10.16
C TYR A 220 4.71 -2.69 -10.21
N LEU A 221 3.91 -1.89 -10.89
CA LEU A 221 4.17 -0.46 -11.04
C LEU A 221 2.86 0.29 -10.95
N ALA A 222 2.77 1.22 -10.01
CA ALA A 222 1.70 2.19 -9.93
C ALA A 222 2.22 3.52 -10.47
N LEU A 223 1.87 3.82 -11.71
CA LEU A 223 2.19 5.09 -12.34
C LEU A 223 1.34 6.22 -11.74
N PRO A 224 1.85 7.45 -11.70
CA PRO A 224 1.08 8.59 -11.25
C PRO A 224 0.18 9.15 -12.36
N LYS A 225 -0.43 10.30 -12.09
CA LYS A 225 -0.92 11.19 -13.14
C LYS A 225 0.21 11.58 -14.10
N LEU A 226 0.12 11.16 -15.35
CA LEU A 226 1.03 11.60 -16.41
C LEU A 226 0.41 12.75 -17.21
N SER A 227 1.19 13.83 -17.41
CA SER A 227 0.81 14.98 -18.25
C SER A 227 1.06 14.74 -19.73
N SER A 228 1.79 13.69 -20.08
CA SER A 228 2.12 13.29 -21.45
C SER A 228 1.97 11.77 -21.63
N PRO A 229 1.76 11.28 -22.86
CA PRO A 229 1.80 9.84 -23.14
C PRO A 229 3.12 9.19 -22.69
N LEU A 230 3.05 7.90 -22.37
CA LEU A 230 4.25 7.10 -22.10
C LEU A 230 5.09 6.98 -23.39
N GLN A 231 6.41 7.01 -23.24
CA GLN A 231 7.32 6.73 -24.35
C GLN A 231 7.63 5.23 -24.40
N VAL A 232 7.92 4.73 -25.61
CA VAL A 232 8.32 3.33 -25.83
C VAL A 232 9.61 3.05 -25.03
N GLY A 233 9.63 1.94 -24.30
CA GLY A 233 10.77 1.52 -23.48
C GLY A 233 10.83 2.11 -22.06
N VAL A 234 9.85 2.93 -21.65
CA VAL A 234 9.77 3.44 -20.26
C VAL A 234 9.36 2.35 -19.27
N LEU A 235 8.46 1.44 -19.67
CA LEU A 235 8.02 0.35 -18.81
C LEU A 235 9.08 -0.75 -18.77
N PRO A 236 9.40 -1.29 -17.58
CA PRO A 236 10.43 -2.32 -17.40
C PRO A 236 10.03 -3.65 -18.06
N GLU A 237 11.02 -4.41 -18.49
CA GLU A 237 10.83 -5.59 -19.32
C GLU A 237 10.07 -6.74 -18.61
N PHE A 238 10.14 -6.82 -17.27
CA PHE A 238 9.53 -7.91 -16.49
C PHE A 238 8.27 -7.49 -15.72
N LEU A 239 7.65 -6.38 -16.11
CA LEU A 239 6.44 -5.87 -15.47
C LEU A 239 5.24 -6.82 -15.70
N THR A 240 4.58 -7.28 -14.64
CA THR A 240 3.42 -8.19 -14.71
C THR A 240 2.11 -7.53 -14.32
N LYS A 241 2.18 -6.49 -13.49
CA LYS A 241 1.03 -5.69 -13.05
C LYS A 241 1.32 -4.21 -13.26
N LEU A 242 0.41 -3.51 -13.94
CA LEU A 242 0.49 -2.07 -14.17
C LEU A 242 -0.78 -1.40 -13.64
N THR A 243 -0.62 -0.38 -12.81
CA THR A 243 -1.72 0.46 -12.35
C THR A 243 -1.48 1.90 -12.75
N PHE A 244 -2.44 2.51 -13.43
CA PHE A 244 -2.44 3.95 -13.71
C PHE A 244 -3.10 4.70 -12.55
N GLY A 245 -2.45 5.78 -12.11
CA GLY A 245 -2.85 6.61 -10.99
C GLY A 245 -3.99 7.57 -11.32
N ARG A 246 -4.37 8.34 -10.31
CA ARG A 246 -5.49 9.30 -10.39
C ARG A 246 -5.28 10.33 -11.48
N GLY A 247 -6.25 10.49 -12.39
CA GLY A 247 -6.18 11.53 -13.42
C GLY A 247 -5.38 11.16 -14.67
N PHE A 248 -4.87 9.93 -14.81
CA PHE A 248 -4.32 9.46 -16.08
C PHE A 248 -5.43 9.39 -17.14
N ASN A 249 -5.28 10.15 -18.24
CA ASN A 249 -6.21 10.17 -19.37
C ASN A 249 -5.49 10.40 -20.70
N GLN A 250 -4.26 9.88 -20.81
CA GLN A 250 -3.45 9.98 -22.02
C GLN A 250 -3.70 8.74 -22.91
N PRO A 251 -3.57 8.84 -24.24
CA PRO A 251 -3.68 7.68 -25.12
C PRO A 251 -2.62 6.64 -24.75
N ILE A 252 -3.00 5.37 -24.92
CA ILE A 252 -2.11 4.23 -24.73
C ILE A 252 -1.63 3.81 -26.11
N ASP A 253 -0.32 3.80 -26.32
CA ASP A 253 0.27 3.29 -27.54
C ASP A 253 0.61 1.80 -27.35
N PRO A 254 0.16 0.88 -28.24
CA PRO A 254 0.52 -0.53 -28.21
C PRO A 254 2.02 -0.81 -28.06
N ALA A 255 2.89 0.07 -28.56
CA ALA A 255 4.34 -0.07 -28.45
C ALA A 255 4.86 0.24 -27.03
N THR A 256 4.08 0.91 -26.18
CA THR A 256 4.49 1.34 -24.83
C THR A 256 4.21 0.30 -23.76
N ILE A 257 3.13 -0.49 -23.91
CA ILE A 257 2.77 -1.58 -23.00
C ILE A 257 3.14 -2.90 -23.67
N PRO A 258 4.31 -3.52 -23.38
CA PRO A 258 4.70 -4.79 -24.01
C PRO A 258 3.61 -5.87 -23.94
N LEU A 259 3.05 -6.19 -25.10
CA LEU A 259 1.77 -6.88 -25.28
C LEU A 259 1.70 -8.33 -24.75
N SER A 260 2.82 -8.89 -24.27
CA SER A 260 2.96 -10.31 -23.96
C SER A 260 3.25 -10.66 -22.49
N LYS A 261 3.35 -9.67 -21.59
CA LYS A 261 3.87 -9.92 -20.23
C LYS A 261 2.94 -9.53 -19.07
N TYR A 262 1.84 -8.84 -19.35
CA TYR A 262 0.93 -8.34 -18.31
C TYR A 262 -0.17 -9.33 -18.03
N SER A 263 -0.36 -9.68 -16.75
CA SER A 263 -1.56 -10.39 -16.31
C SER A 263 -2.64 -9.43 -15.79
N SER A 264 -2.28 -8.21 -15.36
CA SER A 264 -3.23 -7.25 -14.80
C SER A 264 -2.92 -5.81 -15.21
N ILE A 265 -3.95 -5.09 -15.66
CA ILE A 265 -3.94 -3.64 -15.87
C ILE A 265 -5.10 -3.01 -15.11
N GLY A 266 -4.80 -2.02 -14.28
CA GLY A 266 -5.83 -1.29 -13.53
C GLY A 266 -5.71 0.22 -13.71
N PHE A 267 -6.84 0.90 -13.86
CA PHE A 267 -6.95 2.36 -13.86
C PHE A 267 -7.62 2.76 -12.54
N SER A 268 -6.83 2.75 -11.48
CA SER A 268 -7.28 2.76 -10.07
C SER A 268 -8.13 3.96 -9.65
N SER A 269 -8.02 5.09 -10.33
CA SER A 269 -8.68 6.34 -9.92
C SER A 269 -9.07 7.21 -11.12
N GLY A 270 -9.96 6.65 -11.95
CA GLY A 270 -11.16 7.35 -12.39
C GLY A 270 -11.01 8.57 -13.31
N SER A 271 -10.15 8.53 -14.32
CA SER A 271 -10.20 9.56 -15.38
C SER A 271 -9.88 9.06 -16.77
N PHE A 272 -9.41 7.82 -16.94
CA PHE A 272 -9.12 7.29 -18.27
C PHE A 272 -10.42 7.08 -19.03
N ASN A 273 -10.62 7.85 -20.09
CA ASN A 273 -11.79 7.83 -20.95
C ASN A 273 -11.40 8.12 -22.42
N GLN A 274 -10.17 7.77 -22.81
CA GLN A 274 -9.74 7.80 -24.22
C GLN A 274 -10.26 6.57 -24.96
N PRO A 275 -10.60 6.66 -26.25
CA PRO A 275 -11.04 5.50 -27.02
C PRO A 275 -9.93 4.45 -27.11
N LEU A 276 -10.27 3.20 -26.83
CA LEU A 276 -9.39 2.06 -27.03
C LEU A 276 -9.49 1.51 -28.45
N LYS A 277 -8.40 0.97 -28.98
CA LYS A 277 -8.31 0.27 -30.26
C LYS A 277 -7.78 -1.15 -30.06
N ALA A 278 -8.03 -2.00 -31.05
CA ALA A 278 -7.47 -3.34 -31.07
C ALA A 278 -5.93 -3.27 -30.99
N GLY A 279 -5.36 -3.93 -29.99
CA GLY A 279 -3.92 -3.94 -29.71
C GLY A 279 -3.44 -2.91 -28.67
N ASP A 280 -4.27 -1.98 -28.20
CA ASP A 280 -3.86 -1.03 -27.14
C ASP A 280 -3.65 -1.73 -25.79
N LEU A 281 -4.31 -2.88 -25.59
CA LEU A 281 -4.21 -3.70 -24.39
C LEU A 281 -3.43 -5.00 -24.68
N PRO A 282 -2.58 -5.47 -23.74
CA PRO A 282 -1.86 -6.74 -23.86
C PRO A 282 -2.80 -7.93 -24.02
N ILE A 283 -2.50 -8.81 -24.97
CA ILE A 283 -3.32 -10.00 -25.26
C ILE A 283 -3.37 -10.99 -24.09
N THR A 284 -2.37 -10.93 -23.19
CA THR A 284 -2.25 -11.77 -22.00
C THR A 284 -2.98 -11.21 -20.77
N CYS A 285 -3.57 -10.01 -20.87
CA CYS A 285 -4.21 -9.34 -19.74
C CYS A 285 -5.43 -10.15 -19.28
N LYS A 286 -5.41 -10.57 -18.00
CA LYS A 286 -6.49 -11.33 -17.35
C LYS A 286 -7.41 -10.45 -16.50
N TYR A 287 -6.91 -9.33 -16.00
CA TYR A 287 -7.65 -8.45 -15.09
C TYR A 287 -7.60 -7.02 -15.63
N LEU A 288 -8.77 -6.46 -15.96
CA LEU A 288 -8.89 -5.10 -16.48
C LEU A 288 -9.88 -4.27 -15.65
N TYR A 289 -9.39 -3.22 -15.01
CA TYR A 289 -10.21 -2.29 -14.22
C TYR A 289 -10.22 -0.90 -14.87
N LEU A 290 -11.35 -0.49 -15.42
CA LEU A 290 -11.56 0.75 -16.17
C LEU A 290 -12.69 1.57 -15.53
N VAL A 291 -12.41 2.15 -14.35
CA VAL A 291 -13.44 2.73 -13.48
C VAL A 291 -14.25 3.84 -14.15
N SER A 292 -13.62 4.81 -14.82
CA SER A 292 -14.32 5.96 -15.45
C SER A 292 -14.39 5.90 -16.97
N TYR A 293 -14.15 4.72 -17.55
CA TYR A 293 -14.20 4.55 -18.99
C TYR A 293 -15.65 4.53 -19.48
N ASN A 294 -15.98 5.43 -20.41
CA ASN A 294 -17.31 5.57 -20.99
C ASN A 294 -17.22 5.91 -22.49
N GLN A 295 -16.39 5.17 -23.22
CA GLN A 295 -16.34 5.17 -24.69
C GLN A 295 -16.93 3.87 -25.23
N PRO A 296 -17.53 3.86 -26.44
CA PRO A 296 -18.07 2.64 -27.02
C PRO A 296 -17.00 1.58 -27.20
N LEU A 297 -17.36 0.32 -26.96
CA LEU A 297 -16.51 -0.85 -27.19
C LEU A 297 -16.92 -1.55 -28.48
N GLN A 298 -15.92 -1.96 -29.26
CA GLN A 298 -16.07 -2.72 -30.51
C GLN A 298 -15.47 -4.13 -30.32
N PRO A 299 -15.88 -5.11 -31.14
CA PRO A 299 -15.29 -6.44 -31.14
C PRO A 299 -13.76 -6.39 -31.28
N ASN A 300 -13.06 -7.29 -30.58
CA ASN A 300 -11.60 -7.45 -30.59
C ASN A 300 -10.78 -6.31 -29.94
N ILE A 301 -11.41 -5.32 -29.28
CA ILE A 301 -10.69 -4.33 -28.48
C ILE A 301 -10.18 -4.93 -27.17
N LEU A 302 -11.01 -5.75 -26.52
CA LEU A 302 -10.68 -6.37 -25.24
C LEU A 302 -9.78 -7.60 -25.43
N PRO A 303 -8.83 -7.87 -24.51
CA PRO A 303 -7.96 -9.05 -24.57
C PRO A 303 -8.74 -10.37 -24.57
N PRO A 304 -8.37 -11.36 -25.40
CA PRO A 304 -9.11 -12.61 -25.53
C PRO A 304 -8.97 -13.56 -24.32
N GLN A 305 -8.04 -13.31 -23.41
CA GLN A 305 -7.81 -14.09 -22.18
C GLN A 305 -8.32 -13.37 -20.93
N LEU A 306 -9.15 -12.34 -21.10
CA LEU A 306 -9.64 -11.53 -19.99
C LEU A 306 -10.58 -12.33 -19.10
N GLU A 307 -10.24 -12.48 -17.82
CA GLU A 307 -11.00 -13.21 -16.81
C GLU A 307 -11.90 -12.28 -15.98
N ILE A 308 -11.40 -11.08 -15.63
CA ILE A 308 -12.14 -10.08 -14.84
C ILE A 308 -12.17 -8.74 -15.58
N LEU A 309 -13.37 -8.20 -15.72
CA LEU A 309 -13.61 -6.89 -16.33
C LEU A 309 -14.48 -6.02 -15.41
N PHE A 310 -13.96 -4.86 -15.03
CA PHE A 310 -14.70 -3.87 -14.26
C PHE A 310 -14.79 -2.53 -14.99
N LEU A 311 -16.01 -2.10 -15.32
CA LEU A 311 -16.33 -0.91 -16.12
C LEU A 311 -17.37 -0.03 -15.38
N SER A 312 -16.99 0.55 -14.23
CA SER A 312 -17.93 1.23 -13.34
C SER A 312 -18.78 2.30 -14.03
N SER A 313 -18.19 3.24 -14.77
CA SER A 313 -18.94 4.34 -15.42
C SER A 313 -19.31 4.09 -16.88
N PHE A 314 -19.18 2.87 -17.37
CA PHE A 314 -19.51 2.54 -18.76
C PHE A 314 -21.02 2.45 -18.94
N ASN A 315 -21.57 3.25 -19.87
CA ASN A 315 -22.99 3.26 -20.15
C ASN A 315 -23.28 3.42 -21.66
N HIS A 316 -22.74 2.50 -22.46
CA HIS A 316 -23.01 2.38 -23.90
C HIS A 316 -23.62 1.02 -24.23
N PRO A 317 -24.44 0.91 -25.29
CA PRO A 317 -24.97 -0.38 -25.71
C PRO A 317 -23.85 -1.36 -26.08
N LEU A 318 -23.99 -2.62 -25.65
CA LEU A 318 -23.07 -3.70 -25.99
C LEU A 318 -23.68 -4.57 -27.09
N SER A 319 -22.90 -4.81 -28.14
CA SER A 319 -23.26 -5.76 -29.20
C SER A 319 -22.70 -7.14 -28.91
N HIS A 320 -23.31 -8.18 -29.50
CA HIS A 320 -22.79 -9.55 -29.44
C HIS A 320 -21.33 -9.62 -29.92
N GLY A 321 -20.47 -10.32 -29.17
CA GLY A 321 -19.06 -10.50 -29.50
C GLY A 321 -18.13 -9.33 -29.14
N VAL A 322 -18.64 -8.29 -28.46
CA VAL A 322 -17.79 -7.21 -27.91
C VAL A 322 -17.00 -7.70 -26.69
N LEU A 323 -17.64 -8.49 -25.83
CA LEU A 323 -17.03 -9.06 -24.63
C LEU A 323 -16.38 -10.43 -24.94
N PRO A 324 -15.12 -10.67 -24.54
CA PRO A 324 -14.47 -11.97 -24.66
C PRO A 324 -15.17 -13.09 -23.87
N GLU A 325 -15.30 -14.27 -24.46
CA GLU A 325 -15.95 -15.45 -23.84
C GLU A 325 -15.21 -15.99 -22.59
N SER A 326 -13.96 -15.55 -22.37
CA SER A 326 -13.14 -15.90 -21.22
C SER A 326 -13.55 -15.21 -19.92
N ILE A 327 -14.38 -14.17 -19.97
CA ILE A 327 -14.77 -13.39 -18.80
C ILE A 327 -15.53 -14.28 -17.81
N ALA A 328 -15.02 -14.33 -16.57
CA ALA A 328 -15.59 -15.04 -15.45
C ALA A 328 -16.26 -14.10 -14.43
N ASP A 329 -15.82 -12.84 -14.37
CA ASP A 329 -16.36 -11.81 -13.47
C ASP A 329 -16.51 -10.49 -14.24
N LEU A 330 -17.74 -9.98 -14.29
CA LEU A 330 -18.11 -8.75 -14.99
C LEU A 330 -18.85 -7.79 -14.05
N GLY A 331 -18.27 -6.62 -13.80
CA GLY A 331 -18.94 -5.53 -13.09
C GLY A 331 -19.11 -4.29 -13.97
N MET A 332 -20.34 -3.79 -14.11
CA MET A 332 -20.66 -2.55 -14.83
C MET A 332 -21.65 -1.70 -14.04
N ASN A 333 -21.13 -0.85 -13.15
CA ASN A 333 -21.95 -0.19 -12.13
C ASN A 333 -23.05 0.71 -12.69
N GLU A 334 -22.71 1.58 -13.64
CA GLU A 334 -23.62 2.58 -14.22
C GLU A 334 -24.32 2.12 -15.52
N PHE A 335 -24.17 0.85 -15.90
CA PHE A 335 -24.69 0.33 -17.16
C PHE A 335 -26.22 0.15 -17.09
N ASP A 336 -26.96 0.83 -17.99
CA ASP A 336 -28.42 0.76 -18.07
C ASP A 336 -28.91 0.70 -19.53
N HIS A 337 -28.44 -0.31 -20.28
CA HIS A 337 -28.89 -0.59 -21.65
C HIS A 337 -29.38 -2.03 -21.80
N PRO A 338 -30.34 -2.31 -22.72
CA PRO A 338 -30.81 -3.68 -22.95
C PRO A 338 -29.65 -4.62 -23.30
N LEU A 339 -29.56 -5.76 -22.61
CA LEU A 339 -28.48 -6.72 -22.81
C LEU A 339 -28.42 -7.24 -24.25
N SER A 340 -29.55 -7.41 -24.93
CA SER A 340 -29.62 -7.70 -26.37
C SER A 340 -28.72 -8.87 -26.82
N ASN A 341 -28.65 -9.93 -26.02
CA ASN A 341 -27.75 -11.10 -26.20
C ASN A 341 -26.24 -10.78 -26.18
N SER A 342 -25.82 -9.64 -25.66
CA SER A 342 -24.39 -9.31 -25.52
C SER A 342 -23.64 -10.23 -24.54
N LEU A 343 -24.35 -10.82 -23.57
CA LEU A 343 -23.78 -11.71 -22.55
C LEU A 343 -23.99 -13.20 -22.85
N SER A 344 -24.82 -13.56 -23.84
CA SER A 344 -25.28 -14.95 -24.03
C SER A 344 -24.15 -15.93 -24.36
N ALA A 345 -23.05 -15.45 -24.95
CA ALA A 345 -21.87 -16.24 -25.31
C ALA A 345 -20.85 -16.38 -24.17
N LEU A 346 -21.04 -15.70 -23.03
CA LEU A 346 -20.10 -15.69 -21.91
C LEU A 346 -20.26 -16.94 -21.03
N HIS A 347 -19.96 -18.12 -21.57
CA HIS A 347 -20.11 -19.40 -20.86
C HIS A 347 -19.21 -19.54 -19.62
N SER A 348 -18.15 -18.73 -19.52
CA SER A 348 -17.24 -18.70 -18.39
C SER A 348 -17.74 -17.82 -17.23
N LEU A 349 -18.78 -17.00 -17.44
CA LEU A 349 -19.24 -15.97 -16.51
C LEU A 349 -19.84 -16.58 -15.25
N LYS A 350 -19.29 -16.23 -14.09
CA LYS A 350 -19.72 -16.74 -12.76
C LYS A 350 -20.27 -15.63 -11.87
N GLU A 351 -19.73 -14.42 -12.02
CA GLU A 351 -20.14 -13.25 -11.27
C GLU A 351 -20.53 -12.13 -12.24
N LEU A 352 -21.70 -11.53 -12.01
CA LEU A 352 -22.24 -10.42 -12.78
C LEU A 352 -22.78 -9.37 -11.81
N ASP A 353 -22.17 -8.19 -11.78
CA ASP A 353 -22.55 -7.08 -10.91
C ASP A 353 -23.03 -5.88 -11.75
N LEU A 354 -24.33 -5.57 -11.63
CA LEU A 354 -25.04 -4.53 -12.39
C LEU A 354 -25.95 -3.70 -11.45
N PRO A 355 -25.39 -2.96 -10.47
CA PRO A 355 -26.16 -2.33 -9.39
C PRO A 355 -27.16 -1.25 -9.84
N MET A 356 -26.90 -0.54 -10.95
CA MET A 356 -27.80 0.50 -11.47
C MET A 356 -28.66 0.05 -12.66
N PHE A 357 -28.58 -1.23 -13.05
CA PHE A 357 -29.29 -1.73 -14.22
C PHE A 357 -30.80 -1.81 -13.96
N ASN A 358 -31.59 -1.19 -14.84
CA ASN A 358 -33.04 -1.09 -14.69
C ASN A 358 -33.81 -1.49 -15.98
N GLN A 359 -33.20 -2.33 -16.82
CA GLN A 359 -33.83 -2.84 -18.04
C GLN A 359 -34.47 -4.22 -17.82
N VAL A 360 -35.40 -4.58 -18.69
CA VAL A 360 -36.00 -5.92 -18.68
C VAL A 360 -35.01 -6.94 -19.23
N ILE A 361 -34.74 -7.99 -18.46
CA ILE A 361 -33.95 -9.16 -18.91
C ILE A 361 -34.90 -10.14 -19.59
N LYS A 362 -34.67 -10.42 -20.87
CA LYS A 362 -35.45 -11.41 -21.64
C LYS A 362 -34.89 -12.82 -21.43
N PRO A 363 -35.71 -13.87 -21.66
CA PRO A 363 -35.22 -15.25 -21.64
C PRO A 363 -34.02 -15.44 -22.58
N ASN A 364 -33.00 -16.14 -22.12
CA ASN A 364 -31.75 -16.45 -22.83
C ASN A 364 -30.77 -15.28 -23.07
N GLU A 365 -31.00 -14.11 -22.47
CA GLU A 365 -30.02 -13.00 -22.56
C GLU A 365 -28.83 -13.17 -21.62
N LEU A 366 -29.01 -13.90 -20.52
CA LEU A 366 -27.94 -14.29 -19.60
C LEU A 366 -27.38 -15.66 -19.97
N PRO A 367 -26.06 -15.87 -19.83
CA PRO A 367 -25.45 -17.17 -20.06
C PRO A 367 -25.94 -18.17 -18.99
N PRO A 368 -26.00 -19.47 -19.30
CA PRO A 368 -26.49 -20.50 -18.37
C PRO A 368 -25.63 -20.67 -17.11
N SER A 369 -24.44 -20.08 -17.08
CA SER A 369 -23.52 -20.09 -15.96
C SER A 369 -23.88 -19.10 -14.84
N ILE A 370 -24.73 -18.11 -15.14
CA ILE A 370 -25.33 -17.18 -14.17
C ILE A 370 -26.75 -17.67 -13.89
N THR A 371 -26.91 -18.42 -12.79
CA THR A 371 -28.20 -18.97 -12.33
C THR A 371 -28.86 -18.09 -11.29
#